data_AF-A0A1G1W2X6-F1
#
_entry.id   AF-A0A1G1W2X6-F1
#
_cell.length_a   1.000
_cell.length_b   1.000
_cell.length_c   1.000
_cell.angle_alpha   90.00
_cell.angle_beta   90.00
_cell.angle_gamma   90.00
#
_symmetry.space_group_name_H-M   'P 1'
#
loop_
_entity.id
_entity.type
_entity.pdbx_description
1 polymer ?
#
loop_
_entity_poly.entity_id
_entity_poly.type
_entity_poly.pdbx_seq_one_letter_code
_entity_poly.pdbx_strand_id
1 'polypeptide(L)'
;MRGFFTGICFFLFFIVAPLAIVSYLINSFATPDYVKEKLRESDSYEAVAKSMPQMVGLPESDIAEISPEAKKDMEAFLAKEVTADYLQKKTEGAVDSVSDWLSGKTETAPSISLIELKEKMESYAKEKGYLVPEEVSKPLSTPVKIIEPNEGNLRLRDWFQLFQKTPLILGAFCGVLLAIIFLLAQGWKSKLRKLSLAFFVPGFLGLLSVLPVMFLFAFITGAATDQFKGPEWEGLAESIKSLLSSISTDVFKRMLVIYASAIIAAIILFIAAIFVGNKAKEPFKIPTQSKPTEPNS
;
A
#
# COMPACT_ATOMS: atom_id res chain seq x y z
N MET A 1 -14.91 -39.04 -2.90
CA MET A 1 -13.60 -38.35 -2.72
C MET A 1 -13.45 -37.08 -3.56
N ARG A 2 -13.64 -37.07 -4.89
CA ARG A 2 -13.42 -35.87 -5.74
C ARG A 2 -14.14 -34.59 -5.28
N GLY A 3 -15.40 -34.72 -4.81
CA GLY A 3 -16.16 -33.58 -4.28
C GLY A 3 -15.53 -32.94 -3.04
N PHE A 4 -15.08 -33.77 -2.09
CA PHE A 4 -14.38 -33.33 -0.89
C PHE A 4 -13.09 -32.56 -1.21
N PHE A 5 -12.23 -33.12 -2.07
CA PHE A 5 -11.00 -32.44 -2.53
C PHE A 5 -11.29 -31.13 -3.26
N THR A 6 -12.35 -31.09 -4.08
CA THR A 6 -12.77 -29.84 -4.74
C THR A 6 -13.13 -28.79 -3.68
N GLY A 7 -13.88 -29.17 -2.65
CA GLY A 7 -14.25 -28.29 -1.54
C GLY A 7 -13.04 -27.72 -0.79
N ILE A 8 -12.03 -28.54 -0.49
CA ILE A 8 -10.78 -28.09 0.12
C ILE A 8 -10.07 -27.06 -0.77
N CYS A 9 -9.96 -27.32 -2.08
CA CYS A 9 -9.31 -26.39 -3.01
C CYS A 9 -10.05 -25.05 -3.06
N PHE A 10 -11.38 -25.05 -3.06
CA PHE A 10 -12.18 -23.83 -2.96
C PHE A 10 -11.92 -23.07 -1.66
N PHE A 11 -11.93 -23.77 -0.53
CA PHE A 11 -11.66 -23.16 0.78
C PHE A 11 -10.28 -22.48 0.83
N LEU A 12 -9.23 -23.18 0.37
CA LEU A 12 -7.88 -22.62 0.28
C LEU A 12 -7.84 -21.41 -0.66
N PHE A 13 -8.52 -21.49 -1.80
CA PHE A 13 -8.59 -20.36 -2.74
C PHE A 13 -9.28 -19.15 -2.12
N PHE A 14 -10.36 -19.35 -1.35
CA PHE A 14 -11.07 -18.27 -0.68
C PHE A 14 -10.24 -17.56 0.40
N ILE A 15 -9.28 -18.25 1.01
CA ILE A 15 -8.36 -17.63 1.98
C ILE A 15 -7.21 -16.92 1.24
N VAL A 16 -6.62 -17.58 0.24
CA VAL A 16 -5.41 -17.07 -0.40
C VAL A 16 -5.67 -15.93 -1.37
N ALA A 17 -6.79 -15.93 -2.09
CA ALA A 17 -7.08 -14.88 -3.08
C ALA A 17 -7.22 -13.48 -2.45
N PRO A 18 -7.97 -13.28 -1.35
CA PRO A 18 -7.99 -11.99 -0.66
C PRO A 18 -6.62 -11.55 -0.15
N LEU A 19 -5.84 -12.49 0.40
CA LEU A 19 -4.47 -12.19 0.87
C LEU A 19 -3.55 -11.77 -0.29
N ALA A 20 -3.67 -12.40 -1.45
CA ALA A 20 -2.94 -12.01 -2.66
C ALA A 20 -3.29 -10.58 -3.09
N ILE A 21 -4.57 -10.23 -3.07
CA ILE A 21 -5.06 -8.90 -3.44
C ILE A 21 -4.59 -7.85 -2.45
N VAL A 22 -4.74 -8.08 -1.15
CA VAL A 22 -4.27 -7.15 -0.11
C VAL A 22 -2.75 -6.96 -0.20
N SER A 23 -2.00 -8.04 -0.40
CA SER A 23 -0.55 -7.97 -0.57
C SER A 23 -0.16 -7.17 -1.81
N TYR A 24 -0.87 -7.37 -2.92
CA TYR A 24 -0.67 -6.61 -4.15
C TYR A 24 -0.94 -5.12 -3.93
N LEU A 25 -2.04 -4.77 -3.26
CA LEU A 25 -2.39 -3.38 -2.99
C LEU A 25 -1.32 -2.69 -2.14
N ILE A 26 -0.93 -3.31 -1.02
CA ILE A 26 0.12 -2.74 -0.15
C ILE A 26 1.41 -2.54 -0.94
N ASN A 27 1.85 -3.51 -1.74
CA ASN A 27 3.05 -3.34 -2.56
C ASN A 27 2.91 -2.25 -3.64
N SER A 28 1.72 -2.05 -4.20
CA SER A 28 1.50 -0.99 -5.19
C SER A 28 1.56 0.41 -4.59
N PHE A 29 1.15 0.55 -3.33
CA PHE A 29 1.11 1.83 -2.61
C PHE A 29 2.39 2.11 -1.79
N ALA A 30 3.15 1.07 -1.45
CA ALA A 30 4.45 1.20 -0.76
C ALA A 30 5.62 1.49 -1.72
N THR A 31 5.34 1.84 -2.99
CA THR A 31 6.39 2.21 -3.94
C THR A 31 6.87 3.65 -3.66
N PRO A 32 8.18 3.92 -3.81
CA PRO A 32 8.71 5.25 -3.56
C PRO A 32 8.06 6.30 -4.47
N ASP A 33 7.81 5.95 -5.74
CA ASP A 33 7.19 6.88 -6.69
C ASP A 33 5.76 7.26 -6.29
N TYR A 34 4.96 6.30 -5.83
CA TYR A 34 3.60 6.58 -5.35
C TYR A 34 3.63 7.48 -4.10
N VAL A 35 4.51 7.19 -3.14
CA VAL A 35 4.63 8.01 -1.92
C VAL A 35 5.07 9.44 -2.27
N LYS A 36 6.05 9.60 -3.17
CA LYS A 36 6.51 10.91 -3.64
C LYS A 36 5.40 11.68 -4.36
N GLU A 37 4.68 11.03 -5.27
CA GLU A 37 3.54 11.61 -5.97
C GLU A 37 2.50 12.12 -4.98
N LYS A 38 2.12 11.31 -4.00
CA LYS A 38 1.10 11.68 -3.01
C LYS A 38 1.54 12.81 -2.09
N LEU A 39 2.81 12.87 -1.69
CA LEU A 39 3.36 13.99 -0.91
C LEU A 39 3.36 15.31 -1.69
N ARG A 40 3.55 15.26 -3.00
CA ARG A 40 3.46 16.45 -3.88
C ARG A 40 2.02 16.89 -4.05
N GLU A 41 1.10 15.96 -4.31
CA GLU A 41 -0.33 16.25 -4.49
C GLU A 41 -1.02 16.81 -3.23
N SER A 42 -0.49 16.50 -2.04
CA SER A 42 -1.07 16.93 -0.77
C SER A 42 -0.58 18.29 -0.28
N ASP A 43 0.26 18.99 -1.05
CA ASP A 43 0.93 20.23 -0.65
C ASP A 43 1.71 20.10 0.67
N SER A 44 2.14 18.88 1.03
CA SER A 44 2.78 18.62 2.33
C SER A 44 4.09 19.35 2.50
N TYR A 45 4.86 19.52 1.42
CA TYR A 45 6.10 20.29 1.48
C TYR A 45 5.85 21.78 1.77
N GLU A 46 4.80 22.35 1.18
CA GLU A 46 4.44 23.76 1.42
C GLU A 46 3.87 23.94 2.83
N ALA A 47 3.00 23.04 3.28
CA ALA A 47 2.44 23.07 4.62
C ALA A 47 3.53 22.97 5.69
N VAL A 48 4.46 22.02 5.56
CA VAL A 48 5.58 21.87 6.50
C VAL A 48 6.51 23.08 6.44
N ALA A 49 6.84 23.60 5.25
CA ALA A 49 7.68 24.79 5.11
C ALA A 49 7.09 26.02 5.83
N LYS A 50 5.77 26.24 5.70
CA LYS A 50 5.07 27.34 6.37
C LYS A 50 5.02 27.21 7.87
N SER A 51 4.88 25.99 8.39
CA SER A 51 4.83 25.73 9.84
C SER A 51 6.23 25.65 10.48
N MET A 52 7.29 25.36 9.72
CA MET A 52 8.63 25.12 10.27
C MET A 52 9.19 26.28 11.13
N PRO A 53 9.06 27.57 10.74
CA PRO A 53 9.54 28.67 11.58
C PRO A 53 8.92 28.68 12.99
N GLN A 54 7.68 28.21 13.13
CA GLN A 54 6.99 28.09 14.41
C GLN A 54 7.42 26.82 15.18
N MET A 55 7.72 25.73 14.46
CA MET A 55 8.19 24.47 15.07
C MET A 55 9.60 24.54 15.63
N VAL A 56 10.47 25.38 15.04
CA VAL A 56 11.81 25.66 15.60
C VAL A 56 11.72 26.67 16.75
N GLY A 57 10.53 26.85 17.35
CA GLY A 57 10.32 27.53 18.61
C GLY A 57 11.29 26.99 19.65
N LEU A 58 12.43 27.67 19.75
CA LEU A 58 13.51 27.31 20.64
C LEU A 58 12.90 27.28 22.06
N PRO A 59 13.10 26.21 22.84
CA PRO A 59 12.39 25.99 24.11
C PRO A 59 12.50 27.21 25.03
N GLU A 60 11.37 27.78 25.45
CA GLU A 60 11.33 28.99 26.29
C GLU A 60 12.10 28.83 27.62
N SER A 61 12.38 27.60 28.06
CA SER A 61 12.92 27.30 29.38
C SER A 61 14.45 27.33 29.51
N ASP A 62 15.21 27.23 28.41
CA ASP A 62 16.69 27.08 28.48
C ASP A 62 17.48 28.19 27.75
N ILE A 63 16.80 29.22 27.26
CA ILE A 63 17.38 30.24 26.38
C ILE A 63 17.40 31.61 27.07
N ALA A 64 18.09 31.66 28.21
CA ALA A 64 18.41 32.95 28.81
C ALA A 64 19.41 33.77 27.97
N GLU A 65 20.00 33.20 26.89
CA GLU A 65 21.15 33.77 26.18
C GLU A 65 20.91 34.27 24.74
N ILE A 66 19.78 33.97 24.10
CA ILE A 66 19.51 34.47 22.73
C ILE A 66 18.68 35.74 22.78
N SER A 67 19.23 36.84 22.26
CA SER A 67 18.47 38.09 22.10
C SER A 67 17.20 37.88 21.25
N PRO A 68 16.08 38.54 21.56
CA PRO A 68 14.87 38.49 20.73
C PRO A 68 15.12 38.79 19.24
N GLU A 69 16.08 39.67 18.95
CA GLU A 69 16.51 40.01 17.59
C GLU A 69 17.14 38.81 16.87
N ALA A 70 18.05 38.08 17.51
CA ALA A 70 18.67 36.87 16.95
C ALA A 70 17.63 35.77 16.70
N LYS A 71 16.64 35.61 17.60
CA LYS A 71 15.53 34.67 17.38
C LYS A 71 14.73 35.01 16.12
N LYS A 72 14.36 36.28 15.96
CA LYS A 72 13.64 36.77 14.78
C LYS A 72 14.45 36.61 13.48
N ASP A 73 15.75 36.89 13.54
CA ASP A 73 16.64 36.72 12.38
C ASP A 73 16.81 35.23 12.00
N MET A 74 16.80 34.31 12.97
CA MET A 74 16.82 32.86 12.73
C MET A 74 15.50 32.34 12.15
N GLU A 75 14.36 32.81 12.66
CA GLU A 75 13.04 32.50 12.08
C GLU A 75 12.95 32.97 10.62
N ALA A 76 13.43 34.19 10.34
CA ALA A 76 13.49 34.73 8.98
C ALA A 76 14.43 33.93 8.06
N PHE A 77 15.58 33.48 8.59
CA PHE A 77 16.50 32.60 7.88
C PHE A 77 15.83 31.25 7.54
N LEU A 78 15.17 30.61 8.51
CA LEU A 78 14.49 29.34 8.29
C LEU A 78 13.36 29.47 7.28
N ALA A 79 12.55 30.53 7.35
CA ALA A 79 11.51 30.80 6.37
C ALA A 79 12.06 30.99 4.94
N LYS A 80 13.29 31.49 4.81
CA LYS A 80 13.98 31.68 3.53
C LYS A 80 14.60 30.39 2.99
N GLU A 81 15.26 29.61 3.85
CA GLU A 81 16.07 28.46 3.42
C GLU A 81 15.28 27.13 3.44
N VAL A 82 14.33 26.97 4.35
CA VAL A 82 13.48 25.76 4.45
C VAL A 82 12.25 25.93 3.57
N THR A 83 12.49 25.96 2.26
CA THR A 83 11.44 26.06 1.24
C THR A 83 10.79 24.70 0.96
N ALA A 84 9.63 24.72 0.28
CA ALA A 84 8.99 23.49 -0.21
C ALA A 84 9.95 22.66 -1.09
N ASP A 85 10.68 23.28 -2.01
CA ASP A 85 11.65 22.60 -2.87
C ASP A 85 12.79 21.94 -2.07
N TYR A 86 13.28 22.62 -1.03
CA TYR A 86 14.30 22.08 -0.15
C TYR A 86 13.79 20.84 0.59
N LEU A 87 12.61 20.95 1.21
CA LEU A 87 11.96 19.85 1.93
C LEU A 87 11.65 18.68 1.00
N GLN A 88 11.15 18.96 -0.21
CA GLN A 88 10.89 17.95 -1.23
C GLN A 88 12.18 17.18 -1.55
N LYS A 89 13.26 17.87 -1.91
CA LYS A 89 14.53 17.21 -2.26
C LYS A 89 15.04 16.31 -1.13
N LYS A 90 14.98 16.77 0.13
CA LYS A 90 15.45 16.00 1.28
C LYS A 90 14.52 14.82 1.62
N THR A 91 13.21 15.05 1.58
CA THR A 91 12.20 14.04 1.94
C THR A 91 12.13 12.94 0.89
N GLU A 92 12.13 13.29 -0.39
CA GLU A 92 12.10 12.32 -1.48
C GLU A 92 13.36 11.46 -1.53
N GLY A 93 14.53 12.06 -1.31
CA GLY A 93 15.79 11.30 -1.17
C GLY A 93 15.76 10.35 0.02
N ALA A 94 15.09 10.74 1.12
CA ALA A 94 14.84 9.86 2.25
C ALA A 94 13.87 8.72 1.92
N VAL A 95 12.77 8.99 1.21
CA VAL A 95 11.82 7.96 0.74
C VAL A 95 12.54 6.93 -0.12
N ASP A 96 13.40 7.37 -1.04
CA ASP A 96 14.22 6.49 -1.87
C ASP A 96 15.21 5.66 -1.02
N SER A 97 15.92 6.30 -0.10
CA SER A 97 16.86 5.61 0.79
C SER A 97 16.17 4.57 1.68
N VAL A 98 14.98 4.89 2.21
CA VAL A 98 14.15 3.95 2.99
C VAL A 98 13.72 2.78 2.11
N SER A 99 13.26 3.04 0.89
CA SER A 99 12.83 2.00 -0.04
C SER A 99 13.98 1.07 -0.43
N ASP A 100 15.16 1.62 -0.72
CA ASP A 100 16.35 0.85 -1.06
C ASP A 100 16.85 0.01 0.12
N TRP A 101 16.79 0.54 1.34
CA TRP A 101 17.13 -0.21 2.54
C TRP A 101 16.13 -1.33 2.81
N LEU A 102 14.83 -1.03 2.80
CA LEU A 102 13.75 -2.00 2.99
C LEU A 102 13.79 -3.13 1.95
N SER A 103 14.09 -2.81 0.69
CA SER A 103 14.24 -3.80 -0.39
C SER A 103 15.57 -4.56 -0.35
N GLY A 104 16.49 -4.13 0.50
CA GLY A 104 17.81 -4.75 0.68
C GLY A 104 18.82 -4.43 -0.41
N LYS A 105 18.61 -3.35 -1.18
CA LYS A 105 19.61 -2.83 -2.12
C LYS A 105 20.79 -2.16 -1.42
N THR A 106 20.59 -1.67 -0.19
CA THR A 106 21.63 -1.08 0.65
C THR A 106 21.55 -1.61 2.08
N GLU A 107 22.72 -1.76 2.71
CA GLU A 107 22.84 -2.07 4.14
C GLU A 107 22.83 -0.80 5.02
N THR A 108 23.06 0.37 4.41
CA THR A 108 23.13 1.63 5.14
C THR A 108 21.74 2.08 5.54
N ALA A 109 21.51 2.23 6.84
CA ALA A 109 20.23 2.71 7.34
C ALA A 109 19.96 4.15 6.85
N PRO A 110 18.71 4.44 6.46
CA PRO A 110 18.36 5.74 5.90
C PRO A 110 18.48 6.86 6.94
N SER A 111 19.07 7.97 6.53
CA SER A 111 19.22 9.17 7.34
C SER A 111 19.04 10.44 6.50
N ILE A 112 18.54 11.49 7.12
CA ILE A 112 18.45 12.83 6.51
C ILE A 112 19.57 13.69 7.09
N SER A 113 20.43 14.21 6.21
CA SER A 113 21.46 15.17 6.60
C SER A 113 20.99 16.61 6.35
N LEU A 114 21.05 17.43 7.40
CA LEU A 114 20.76 18.86 7.39
C LEU A 114 22.03 19.71 7.55
N ILE A 115 23.21 19.12 7.33
CA ILE A 115 24.52 19.79 7.49
C ILE A 115 24.60 21.05 6.62
N GLU A 116 24.07 21.01 5.39
CA GLU A 116 24.02 22.18 4.51
C GLU A 116 23.24 23.35 5.13
N LEU A 117 22.15 23.07 5.86
CA LEU A 117 21.36 24.10 6.53
C LEU A 117 22.12 24.67 7.73
N LYS A 118 22.86 23.82 8.47
CA LYS A 118 23.76 24.25 9.54
C LYS A 118 24.82 25.23 9.01
N GLU A 119 25.54 24.84 7.96
CA GLU A 119 26.63 25.66 7.40
C GLU A 119 26.13 27.03 6.93
N LYS A 120 24.94 27.06 6.32
CA LYS A 120 24.26 28.31 5.93
C LYS A 120 23.85 29.14 7.14
N MET A 121 23.33 28.51 8.19
CA MET A 121 22.89 29.20 9.41
C MET A 121 24.07 29.80 10.17
N GLU A 122 25.18 29.08 10.30
CA GLU A 122 26.42 29.56 10.91
C GLU A 122 27.02 30.72 10.12
N SER A 123 27.01 30.63 8.78
CA SER A 123 27.44 31.71 7.90
C SER A 123 26.58 32.96 8.08
N TYR A 124 25.26 32.80 8.09
CA TYR A 124 24.30 33.89 8.28
C TYR A 124 24.44 34.55 9.66
N ALA A 125 24.57 33.77 10.73
CA ALA A 125 24.77 34.27 12.09
C ALA A 125 26.08 35.07 12.21
N LYS A 126 27.17 34.55 11.62
CA LYS A 126 28.47 35.22 11.60
C LYS A 126 28.42 36.57 10.89
N GLU A 127 27.71 36.67 9.77
CA GLU A 127 27.48 37.94 9.06
C GLU A 127 26.71 38.96 9.90
N LYS A 128 25.79 38.48 10.74
CA LYS A 128 24.97 39.29 11.65
C LYS A 128 25.65 39.59 12.99
N GLY A 129 26.84 39.04 13.25
CA GLY A 129 27.63 39.32 14.45
C GLY A 129 27.20 38.54 15.70
N TYR A 130 26.49 37.42 15.54
CA TYR A 130 26.16 36.52 16.64
C TYR A 130 26.59 35.07 16.36
N LEU A 131 26.67 34.26 17.41
CA LEU A 131 26.97 32.84 17.30
C LEU A 131 25.67 32.03 17.28
N VAL A 132 25.64 30.97 16.47
CA VAL A 132 24.55 30.00 16.53
C VAL A 132 24.71 29.20 17.83
N PRO A 133 23.71 29.17 18.71
CA PRO A 133 23.76 28.36 19.93
C PRO A 133 23.97 26.88 19.60
N GLU A 134 24.62 26.16 20.52
CA GLU A 134 24.88 24.72 20.33
C GLU A 134 23.57 23.94 20.22
N GLU A 135 22.53 24.35 20.95
CA GLU A 135 21.20 23.76 20.97
C GLU A 135 20.52 23.78 19.60
N VAL A 136 20.84 24.77 18.76
CA VAL A 136 20.28 24.89 17.41
C VAL A 136 21.18 24.26 16.36
N SER A 137 22.50 24.39 16.51
CA SER A 137 23.46 23.83 15.56
C SER A 137 23.61 22.32 15.67
N LYS A 138 23.49 21.75 16.88
CA LYS A 138 23.69 20.32 17.15
C LYS A 138 22.65 19.42 16.46
N PRO A 139 21.34 19.68 16.51
CA PRO A 139 20.34 18.91 15.77
C PRO A 139 20.58 18.90 14.24
N LEU A 140 21.13 19.99 13.69
CA LEU A 140 21.45 20.08 12.26
C LEU A 140 22.79 19.41 11.89
N SER A 141 23.68 19.22 12.88
CA SER A 141 25.00 18.60 12.70
C SER A 141 24.92 17.08 12.57
N THR A 142 23.96 16.47 13.25
CA THR A 142 23.80 15.02 13.29
C THR A 142 22.76 14.58 12.26
N PRO A 143 23.09 13.66 11.33
CA PRO A 143 22.09 13.09 10.46
C PRO A 143 20.93 12.47 11.27
N VAL A 144 19.72 12.87 10.94
CA VAL A 144 18.51 12.33 11.58
C VAL A 144 18.32 10.92 11.03
N LYS A 145 18.51 9.92 11.89
CA LYS A 145 18.25 8.52 11.53
C LYS A 145 16.75 8.32 11.42
N ILE A 146 16.28 7.96 10.23
CA ILE A 146 14.86 7.65 10.01
C ILE A 146 14.54 6.29 10.61
N ILE A 147 15.48 5.36 10.49
CA ILE A 147 15.38 4.00 11.01
C ILE A 147 16.66 3.68 11.75
N GLU A 148 16.56 3.29 13.02
CA GLU A 148 17.70 2.79 13.77
C GLU A 148 17.97 1.31 13.42
N PRO A 149 19.18 0.91 13.04
CA PRO A 149 19.48 -0.48 12.73
C PRO A 149 19.56 -1.30 14.03
N ASN A 150 18.39 -1.69 14.54
CA ASN A 150 18.23 -2.63 15.63
C ASN A 150 17.61 -3.94 15.11
N GLU A 151 17.63 -4.99 15.92
CA GLU A 151 17.10 -6.31 15.51
C GLU A 151 15.64 -6.25 15.06
N GLY A 152 14.82 -5.39 15.68
CA GLY A 152 13.42 -5.20 15.31
C GLY A 152 13.27 -4.65 13.90
N ASN A 153 14.05 -3.63 13.55
CA ASN A 153 14.03 -3.01 12.24
C ASN A 153 14.64 -3.90 11.16
N LEU A 154 15.68 -4.69 11.47
CA LEU A 154 16.19 -5.71 10.55
C LEU A 154 15.14 -6.79 10.26
N ARG A 155 14.41 -7.26 11.27
CA ARG A 155 13.26 -8.16 11.05
C ARG A 155 12.20 -7.50 10.19
N LEU A 156 11.89 -6.22 10.40
CA LEU A 156 10.93 -5.48 9.58
C LEU A 156 11.38 -5.42 8.11
N ARG A 157 12.67 -5.20 7.85
CA ARG A 157 13.27 -5.27 6.51
C ARG A 157 13.09 -6.67 5.89
N ASP A 158 13.40 -7.74 6.61
CA ASP A 158 13.20 -9.12 6.12
C ASP A 158 11.73 -9.41 5.81
N TRP A 159 10.82 -8.98 6.70
CA TRP A 159 9.37 -9.08 6.51
C TRP A 159 8.92 -8.32 5.27
N PHE A 160 9.43 -7.11 5.06
CA PHE A 160 9.12 -6.30 3.89
C PHE A 160 9.59 -6.98 2.59
N GLN A 161 10.81 -7.51 2.56
CA GLN A 161 11.31 -8.24 1.38
C GLN A 161 10.49 -9.50 1.08
N LEU A 162 10.08 -10.23 2.12
CA LEU A 162 9.17 -11.36 1.96
C LEU A 162 7.83 -10.88 1.40
N PHE A 163 7.29 -9.81 1.98
CA PHE A 163 6.02 -9.22 1.60
C PHE A 163 6.01 -8.70 0.15
N GLN A 164 7.11 -8.15 -0.34
CA GLN A 164 7.25 -7.76 -1.75
C GLN A 164 7.09 -8.95 -2.72
N LYS A 165 7.53 -10.14 -2.31
CA LYS A 165 7.42 -11.38 -3.10
C LYS A 165 6.08 -12.09 -2.92
N THR A 166 5.39 -11.85 -1.80
CA THR A 166 4.13 -12.50 -1.43
C THR A 166 3.06 -12.47 -2.52
N PRO A 167 2.74 -11.34 -3.20
CA PRO A 167 1.68 -11.33 -4.22
C PRO A 167 1.95 -12.29 -5.36
N LEU A 168 3.21 -12.43 -5.79
CA LEU A 168 3.59 -13.34 -6.86
C LEU A 168 3.41 -14.79 -6.42
N ILE A 169 3.87 -15.13 -5.20
CA ILE A 169 3.76 -16.48 -4.64
C ILE A 169 2.28 -16.86 -4.44
N LEU A 170 1.49 -15.99 -3.81
CA LEU A 170 0.07 -16.24 -3.58
C LEU A 170 -0.72 -16.26 -4.89
N GLY A 171 -0.37 -15.40 -5.86
CA GLY A 171 -0.96 -15.39 -7.19
C GLY A 171 -0.70 -16.70 -7.95
N ALA A 172 0.54 -17.19 -7.92
CA ALA A 172 0.89 -18.49 -8.51
C ALA A 172 0.14 -19.63 -7.82
N PHE A 173 0.06 -19.60 -6.48
CA PHE A 173 -0.69 -20.58 -5.70
C PHE A 173 -2.20 -20.57 -6.05
N CYS A 174 -2.80 -19.39 -6.16
CA CYS A 174 -4.17 -19.22 -6.65
C CYS A 174 -4.36 -19.81 -8.05
N GLY A 175 -3.43 -19.57 -8.97
CA GLY A 175 -3.44 -20.14 -10.32
C GLY A 175 -3.43 -21.67 -10.31
N VAL A 176 -2.55 -22.28 -9.49
CA VAL A 176 -2.47 -23.74 -9.32
C VAL A 176 -3.77 -24.29 -8.73
N LEU A 177 -4.34 -23.65 -7.70
CA LEU A 177 -5.61 -24.07 -7.12
C LEU A 177 -6.76 -24.03 -8.15
N LEU A 178 -6.85 -22.97 -8.95
CA LEU A 178 -7.85 -22.86 -10.01
C LEU A 178 -7.66 -23.95 -11.08
N ALA A 179 -6.42 -24.26 -11.45
CA ALA A 179 -6.12 -25.34 -12.37
C ALA A 179 -6.57 -26.70 -11.82
N ILE A 180 -6.32 -26.99 -10.53
CA ILE A 180 -6.79 -28.21 -9.87
C ILE A 180 -8.32 -28.27 -9.84
N ILE A 181 -8.99 -27.19 -9.45
CA ILE A 181 -10.48 -27.11 -9.45
C ILE A 181 -11.04 -27.40 -10.85
N PHE A 182 -10.39 -26.85 -11.88
CA PHE A 182 -10.75 -27.07 -13.27
C PHE A 182 -10.55 -28.54 -13.70
N LEU A 183 -9.41 -29.16 -13.36
CA LEU A 183 -9.13 -30.56 -13.69
C LEU A 183 -10.05 -31.53 -12.96
N LEU A 184 -10.49 -31.21 -11.74
CA LEU A 184 -11.41 -32.04 -10.95
C LEU A 184 -12.88 -31.98 -11.44
N ALA A 185 -13.25 -31.05 -12.32
CA ALA A 185 -14.61 -30.97 -12.86
C ALA A 185 -14.80 -31.86 -14.10
N GLN A 186 -15.92 -32.59 -14.14
CA GLN A 186 -16.28 -33.45 -15.25
C GLN A 186 -17.11 -32.68 -16.29
N GLY A 187 -16.60 -32.61 -17.52
CA GLY A 187 -17.25 -31.91 -18.62
C GLY A 187 -17.07 -30.40 -18.57
N TRP A 188 -17.01 -29.78 -19.74
CA TRP A 188 -16.78 -28.33 -19.88
C TRP A 188 -17.79 -27.46 -19.14
N LYS A 189 -19.08 -27.84 -19.15
CA LYS A 189 -20.13 -27.15 -18.39
C LYS A 189 -19.82 -27.07 -16.89
N SER A 190 -19.41 -28.18 -16.28
CA SER A 190 -19.07 -28.24 -14.85
C SER A 190 -17.82 -27.41 -14.55
N LYS A 191 -16.80 -27.49 -15.43
CA LYS A 191 -15.56 -26.72 -15.30
C LYS A 191 -15.80 -25.22 -15.27
N LEU A 192 -16.55 -24.72 -16.24
CA LEU A 192 -16.91 -23.29 -16.32
C LEU A 192 -17.75 -22.84 -15.13
N ARG A 193 -18.71 -23.66 -14.68
CA ARG A 193 -19.52 -23.35 -13.49
C ARG A 193 -18.68 -23.29 -12.21
N LYS A 194 -17.74 -24.22 -12.02
CA LYS A 194 -16.85 -24.21 -10.85
C LYS A 194 -15.89 -23.01 -10.87
N LEU A 195 -15.28 -22.72 -12.02
CA LEU A 195 -14.43 -21.53 -12.16
C LEU A 195 -15.23 -20.24 -11.91
N SER A 196 -16.42 -20.12 -12.49
CA SER A 196 -17.32 -19.00 -12.23
C SER A 196 -17.58 -18.83 -10.74
N LEU A 197 -17.92 -19.91 -10.02
CA LEU A 197 -18.11 -19.85 -8.57
C LEU A 197 -16.84 -19.43 -7.82
N ALA A 198 -15.66 -19.91 -8.28
CA ALA A 198 -14.37 -19.60 -7.68
C ALA A 198 -14.05 -18.10 -7.77
N PHE A 199 -14.42 -17.44 -8.87
CA PHE A 199 -14.26 -16.00 -9.02
C PHE A 199 -15.38 -15.19 -8.38
N PHE A 200 -16.62 -15.69 -8.40
CA PHE A 200 -17.80 -14.98 -7.90
C PHE A 200 -17.74 -14.76 -6.40
N VAL A 201 -17.48 -15.82 -5.62
CA VAL A 201 -17.58 -15.75 -4.16
C VAL A 201 -16.52 -14.83 -3.53
N PRO A 202 -15.21 -14.92 -3.83
CA PRO A 202 -14.22 -14.01 -3.28
C PRO A 202 -14.32 -12.62 -3.94
N GLY A 203 -14.80 -12.52 -5.18
CA GLY A 203 -15.14 -11.23 -5.79
C GLY A 203 -16.23 -10.50 -5.02
N PHE A 204 -17.32 -11.19 -4.71
CA PHE A 204 -18.45 -10.63 -3.94
C PHE A 204 -18.09 -10.33 -2.48
N LEU A 205 -17.45 -11.27 -1.79
CA LEU A 205 -16.98 -11.06 -0.40
C LEU A 205 -15.93 -9.95 -0.33
N GLY A 206 -15.02 -9.91 -1.31
CA GLY A 206 -14.03 -8.85 -1.45
C GLY A 206 -14.68 -7.48 -1.65
N LEU A 207 -15.73 -7.41 -2.49
CA LEU A 207 -16.51 -6.18 -2.67
C LEU A 207 -17.18 -5.73 -1.36
N LEU A 208 -17.73 -6.67 -0.56
CA LEU A 208 -18.28 -6.34 0.76
C LEU A 208 -17.20 -5.86 1.74
N SER A 209 -15.98 -6.39 1.64
CA SER A 209 -14.85 -6.00 2.51
C SER A 209 -14.37 -4.57 2.28
N VAL A 210 -14.74 -3.95 1.15
CA VAL A 210 -14.39 -2.56 0.83
C VAL A 210 -14.91 -1.58 1.89
N LEU A 211 -16.13 -1.81 2.42
CA LEU A 211 -16.73 -0.93 3.42
C LEU A 211 -15.95 -0.90 4.75
N PRO A 212 -15.62 -2.05 5.39
CA PRO A 212 -14.73 -2.07 6.55
C PRO A 212 -13.38 -1.41 6.30
N VAL A 213 -12.79 -1.59 5.12
CA VAL A 213 -11.49 -0.97 4.78
C VAL A 213 -11.62 0.54 4.71
N MET A 214 -12.67 1.08 4.10
CA MET A 214 -12.93 2.52 4.11
C MET A 214 -13.08 3.07 5.54
N PHE A 215 -13.80 2.35 6.40
CA PHE A 215 -13.97 2.76 7.80
C PHE A 215 -12.63 2.77 8.56
N LEU A 216 -11.79 1.76 8.33
CA LEU A 216 -10.44 1.70 8.92
C LEU A 216 -9.58 2.89 8.48
N PHE A 217 -9.59 3.25 7.20
CA PHE A 217 -8.86 4.43 6.72
C PHE A 217 -9.41 5.74 7.28
N ALA A 218 -10.73 5.87 7.43
CA ALA A 218 -11.33 7.04 8.07
C ALA A 218 -10.88 7.16 9.54
N PHE A 219 -10.83 6.04 10.26
CA PHE A 219 -10.32 5.99 11.63
C PHE A 219 -8.84 6.38 11.73
N ILE A 220 -7.99 5.81 10.87
CA ILE A 220 -6.55 6.14 10.80
C ILE A 220 -6.35 7.62 10.48
N THR A 221 -7.11 8.14 9.52
CA THR A 221 -7.04 9.55 9.13
C THR A 221 -7.42 10.45 10.30
N GLY A 222 -8.53 10.15 10.98
CA GLY A 222 -8.95 10.89 12.18
C GLY A 222 -7.89 10.90 13.26
N ALA A 223 -7.39 9.71 13.63
CA ALA A 223 -6.36 9.55 14.67
C ALA A 223 -5.05 10.27 14.31
N ALA A 224 -4.62 10.24 13.05
CA ALA A 224 -3.42 10.94 12.60
C ALA A 224 -3.60 12.47 12.65
N THR A 225 -4.76 12.98 12.21
CA THR A 225 -5.03 14.42 12.21
C THR A 225 -5.30 14.98 13.60
N ASP A 226 -5.77 14.15 14.54
CA ASP A 226 -6.08 14.56 15.90
C ASP A 226 -4.84 15.04 16.68
N GLN A 227 -3.64 14.60 16.29
CA GLN A 227 -2.38 15.05 16.89
C GLN A 227 -1.97 16.47 16.47
N PHE A 228 -2.58 17.00 15.41
CA PHE A 228 -2.28 18.31 14.83
C PHE A 228 -3.40 19.33 15.10
N LYS A 229 -4.02 19.23 16.28
CA LYS A 229 -5.07 20.18 16.71
C LYS A 229 -4.45 21.50 17.15
N GLY A 230 -4.79 22.58 16.46
CA GLY A 230 -4.43 23.94 16.83
C GLY A 230 -4.32 24.84 15.60
N PRO A 231 -4.48 26.17 15.75
CA PRO A 231 -4.42 27.11 14.62
C PRO A 231 -3.06 27.09 13.90
N GLU A 232 -1.97 26.78 14.61
CA GLU A 232 -0.61 26.67 14.05
C GLU A 232 -0.41 25.41 13.19
N TRP A 233 -1.26 24.41 13.37
CA TRP A 233 -1.14 23.09 12.77
C TRP A 233 -2.23 22.80 11.73
N GLU A 234 -3.18 23.71 11.55
CA GLU A 234 -4.34 23.52 10.67
C GLU A 234 -3.92 23.20 9.23
N GLY A 235 -2.96 23.95 8.68
CA GLY A 235 -2.45 23.68 7.33
C GLY A 235 -1.76 22.31 7.19
N LEU A 236 -1.02 21.88 8.22
CA LEU A 236 -0.39 20.55 8.23
C LEU A 236 -1.44 19.44 8.39
N ALA A 237 -2.43 19.64 9.27
CA ALA A 237 -3.52 18.71 9.48
C ALA A 237 -4.35 18.51 8.21
N GLU A 238 -4.66 19.59 7.48
CA GLU A 238 -5.34 19.53 6.19
C GLU A 238 -4.52 18.79 5.15
N SER A 239 -3.21 19.06 5.07
CA SER A 239 -2.31 18.36 4.16
C SER A 239 -2.22 16.86 4.44
N ILE A 240 -2.05 16.47 5.71
CA ILE A 240 -2.04 15.06 6.14
C ILE A 240 -3.38 14.38 5.85
N LYS A 241 -4.49 15.08 6.12
CA LYS A 241 -5.84 14.60 5.81
C LYS A 241 -6.01 14.37 4.31
N SER A 242 -5.56 15.33 3.49
CA SER A 242 -5.59 15.23 2.02
C SER A 242 -4.78 14.02 1.54
N LEU A 243 -3.54 13.87 2.05
CA LEU A 243 -2.65 12.76 1.76
C LEU A 243 -3.31 11.40 2.06
N LEU A 244 -3.78 11.20 3.30
CA LEU A 244 -4.37 9.94 3.72
C LEU A 244 -5.71 9.64 3.01
N SER A 245 -6.51 10.67 2.76
CA SER A 245 -7.77 10.55 2.01
C SER A 245 -7.52 10.16 0.54
N SER A 246 -6.50 10.73 -0.09
CA SER A 246 -6.08 10.39 -1.46
C SER A 246 -5.64 8.93 -1.54
N ILE A 247 -4.80 8.47 -0.60
CA ILE A 247 -4.38 7.06 -0.50
C ILE A 247 -5.58 6.13 -0.31
N SER A 248 -6.47 6.46 0.63
CA SER A 248 -7.70 5.69 0.90
C SER A 248 -8.58 5.58 -0.36
N THR A 249 -8.74 6.69 -1.08
CA THR A 249 -9.54 6.75 -2.32
C THR A 249 -8.95 5.87 -3.41
N ASP A 250 -7.62 5.87 -3.57
CA ASP A 250 -6.95 5.03 -4.55
C ASP A 250 -7.04 3.54 -4.18
N VAL A 251 -6.87 3.20 -2.91
CA VAL A 251 -7.07 1.83 -2.39
C VAL A 251 -8.48 1.36 -2.71
N PHE A 252 -9.49 2.18 -2.39
CA PHE A 252 -10.89 1.90 -2.67
C PHE A 252 -11.16 1.68 -4.15
N LYS A 253 -10.72 2.60 -5.02
CA LYS A 253 -10.89 2.49 -6.48
C LYS A 253 -10.26 1.20 -7.02
N ARG A 254 -9.04 0.87 -6.60
CA ARG A 254 -8.36 -0.36 -7.04
C ARG A 254 -9.06 -1.62 -6.54
N MET A 255 -9.49 -1.66 -5.27
CA MET A 255 -10.27 -2.78 -4.74
C MET A 255 -11.57 -2.98 -5.52
N LEU A 256 -12.32 -1.90 -5.78
CA LEU A 256 -13.53 -1.95 -6.58
C LEU A 256 -13.26 -2.51 -7.98
N VAL A 257 -12.23 -2.01 -8.68
CA VAL A 257 -11.88 -2.49 -10.03
C VAL A 257 -11.52 -3.97 -10.00
N ILE A 258 -10.68 -4.41 -9.07
CA ILE A 258 -10.25 -5.81 -8.96
C ILE A 258 -11.45 -6.71 -8.69
N TYR A 259 -12.26 -6.42 -7.68
CA TYR A 259 -13.39 -7.28 -7.31
C TYR A 259 -14.53 -7.22 -8.32
N ALA A 260 -14.85 -6.06 -8.89
CA ALA A 260 -15.83 -5.95 -9.96
C ALA A 260 -15.38 -6.73 -11.21
N SER A 261 -14.09 -6.67 -11.57
CA SER A 261 -13.56 -7.45 -12.70
C SER A 261 -13.67 -8.96 -12.46
N ALA A 262 -13.42 -9.43 -11.24
CA ALA A 262 -13.60 -10.83 -10.87
C ALA A 262 -15.07 -11.27 -10.95
N ILE A 263 -16.00 -10.43 -10.50
CA ILE A 263 -17.45 -10.70 -10.60
C ILE A 263 -17.89 -10.73 -12.06
N ILE A 264 -17.46 -9.76 -12.88
CA ILE A 264 -17.78 -9.71 -14.32
C ILE A 264 -17.25 -10.97 -15.02
N ALA A 265 -15.99 -11.35 -14.76
CA ALA A 265 -15.42 -12.58 -15.29
C ALA A 265 -16.22 -13.82 -14.87
N ALA A 266 -16.65 -13.87 -13.61
CA ALA A 266 -17.49 -14.94 -13.10
C ALA A 266 -18.84 -15.04 -13.82
N ILE A 267 -19.49 -13.90 -14.08
CA ILE A 267 -20.77 -13.83 -14.81
C ILE A 267 -20.59 -14.31 -16.26
N ILE A 268 -19.54 -13.86 -16.95
CA ILE A 268 -19.23 -14.28 -18.32
C ILE A 268 -19.00 -15.80 -18.38
N LEU A 269 -18.22 -16.34 -17.45
CA LEU A 269 -17.98 -17.79 -17.34
C LEU A 269 -19.26 -18.57 -17.05
N PHE A 270 -20.15 -18.02 -16.21
CA PHE A 270 -21.44 -18.63 -15.92
C PHE A 270 -22.34 -18.70 -17.15
N ILE A 271 -22.46 -17.60 -17.89
CA ILE A 271 -23.23 -17.52 -19.13
C ILE A 271 -22.66 -18.50 -20.16
N ALA A 272 -21.34 -18.53 -20.35
CA ALA A 272 -20.68 -19.49 -21.24
C ALA A 272 -20.99 -20.95 -20.85
N ALA A 273 -21.06 -21.26 -19.55
CA ALA A 273 -21.42 -22.60 -19.07
C ALA A 273 -22.85 -23.02 -19.47
N ILE A 274 -23.78 -22.07 -19.68
CA ILE A 274 -25.15 -22.38 -20.11
C ILE A 274 -25.15 -22.89 -21.56
N PHE A 275 -24.36 -22.26 -22.45
CA PHE A 275 -24.30 -22.60 -23.87
C PHE A 275 -23.38 -23.80 -24.18
N VAL A 276 -22.34 -24.02 -23.39
CA VAL A 276 -21.41 -25.15 -23.55
C VAL A 276 -22.03 -26.43 -22.97
N GLY A 277 -22.85 -27.13 -23.76
CA GLY A 277 -23.48 -28.38 -23.31
C GLY A 277 -24.63 -28.93 -24.17
N ASN A 278 -25.11 -28.19 -25.17
CA ASN A 278 -26.22 -28.63 -26.03
C ASN A 278 -25.83 -29.57 -27.17
N LYS A 279 -24.64 -30.18 -27.15
CA LYS A 279 -24.39 -31.34 -28.02
C LYS A 279 -25.13 -32.52 -27.41
N ALA A 280 -26.31 -32.80 -27.97
CA ALA A 280 -27.19 -33.90 -27.62
C ALA A 280 -26.37 -35.13 -27.29
N LYS A 281 -26.52 -35.65 -26.06
CA LYS A 281 -26.19 -37.05 -25.81
C LYS A 281 -27.03 -37.83 -26.81
N GLU A 282 -26.41 -38.41 -27.84
CA GLU A 282 -27.13 -39.32 -28.71
C GLU A 282 -27.85 -40.34 -27.81
N PRO A 283 -29.15 -40.57 -28.01
CA PRO A 283 -29.87 -41.54 -27.20
C PRO A 283 -29.12 -42.87 -27.33
N PHE A 284 -28.76 -43.43 -26.17
CA PHE A 284 -28.12 -44.72 -26.07
C PHE A 284 -28.95 -45.71 -26.89
N LYS A 285 -28.47 -46.11 -28.08
CA LYS A 285 -29.13 -47.13 -28.89
C LYS A 285 -29.06 -48.41 -28.07
N ILE A 286 -30.18 -48.79 -27.44
CA ILE A 286 -30.33 -50.08 -26.81
C ILE A 286 -30.07 -51.12 -27.91
N PRO A 287 -29.06 -52.00 -27.78
CA PRO A 287 -28.84 -53.05 -28.77
C PRO A 287 -30.12 -53.88 -28.85
N THR A 288 -30.78 -53.81 -30.00
CA THR A 288 -31.99 -54.58 -30.27
C THR A 288 -31.62 -56.05 -30.12
N GLN A 289 -32.13 -56.72 -29.09
CA GLN A 289 -32.00 -58.16 -28.94
C GLN A 289 -32.53 -58.80 -30.22
N SER A 290 -31.65 -59.46 -30.97
CA SER A 290 -32.00 -60.28 -32.13
C SER A 290 -33.01 -61.33 -31.68
N LYS A 291 -34.23 -61.25 -32.22
CA LYS A 291 -35.31 -62.21 -32.03
C LYS A 291 -34.79 -63.62 -32.44
N PRO A 292 -34.98 -64.68 -31.62
CA PRO A 292 -34.60 -66.03 -32.00
C PRO A 292 -35.41 -66.45 -33.23
N THR A 293 -34.73 -66.96 -34.25
CA THR A 293 -35.35 -67.53 -35.44
C THR A 293 -36.06 -68.82 -35.04
N GLU A 294 -37.39 -68.86 -35.17
CA GLU A 294 -38.14 -70.11 -35.05
C GLU A 294 -37.67 -71.08 -36.16
N PRO A 295 -37.37 -72.35 -35.83
CA PRO A 295 -37.11 -73.35 -36.85
C PRO A 295 -38.42 -73.67 -37.57
N ASN A 296 -38.44 -73.44 -38.89
CA ASN A 296 -39.49 -73.96 -39.74
C ASN A 296 -39.45 -75.49 -39.73
N SER A 297 -40.65 -76.06 -39.54
CA SER A 297 -41.07 -77.46 -39.67
C SER A 297 -40.24 -78.34 -40.60
#